data_AF-A0A7X3I7N6-F1
#
_entry.id   AF-A0A7X3I7N6-F1
#
_cell.length_a   1.000
_cell.length_b   1.000
_cell.length_c   1.000
_cell.angle_alpha   90.00
_cell.angle_beta   90.00
_cell.angle_gamma   90.00
#
_symmetry.space_group_name_H-M   'P 1'
#
loop_
_entity.id
_entity.type
_entity.pdbx_description
1 polymer ?
#
loop_
_entity_poly.entity_id
_entity_poly.type
_entity_poly.pdbx_seq_one_letter_code
_entity_poly.pdbx_strand_id
1 'polypeptide(L)'
;MDDTETLDAPETRERLSPEARELRRHWLVTIGSTRWGPSWQTPMAEALSKASGREVPRPRVNQWAKGVKPLPAWATLALSKVAGELAAWAKEEAEKAGRYERQILDELGSTPLG
;
A
#
# COMPACT_ATOMS: atom_id res chain seq x y z
N MET A 1 34.67 6.57 25.04
CA MET A 1 34.36 7.07 23.69
C MET A 1 33.50 6.01 23.07
N ASP A 2 32.20 6.31 23.05
CA ASP A 2 31.18 5.58 22.31
C ASP A 2 31.54 5.53 20.84
N ASP A 3 31.46 4.35 20.25
CA ASP A 3 31.08 4.19 18.84
C ASP A 3 30.10 3.03 18.79
N THR A 4 28.84 3.34 19.09
CA THR A 4 27.69 2.47 18.86
C THR A 4 27.52 2.36 17.35
N GLU A 5 28.26 1.41 16.76
CA GLU A 5 28.08 0.99 15.37
C GLU A 5 26.64 0.45 15.24
N THR A 6 25.74 1.34 14.82
CA THR A 6 24.37 1.01 14.50
C THR A 6 24.43 0.07 13.31
N LEU A 7 24.22 -1.22 13.56
CA LEU A 7 24.11 -2.27 12.56
C LEU A 7 22.85 -2.03 11.70
N ASP A 8 22.94 -1.05 10.81
CA ASP A 8 22.01 -0.87 9.70
C ASP A 8 22.28 -2.02 8.72
N ALA A 9 21.54 -3.12 8.89
CA ALA A 9 21.68 -4.32 8.08
C ALA A 9 21.67 -3.98 6.57
N PRO A 10 22.50 -4.63 5.74
CA PRO A 10 22.79 -4.14 4.40
C PRO A 10 21.57 -4.26 3.47
N GLU A 11 20.84 -3.16 3.28
CA GLU A 11 19.84 -2.99 2.22
C GLU A 11 20.43 -3.06 0.79
N THR A 12 21.74 -3.31 0.65
CA THR A 12 22.54 -2.93 -0.52
C THR A 12 23.13 -4.07 -1.35
N ARG A 13 22.76 -5.34 -1.16
CA ARG A 13 23.35 -6.45 -1.96
C ARG A 13 22.39 -7.26 -2.84
N GLU A 14 21.10 -6.91 -2.90
CA GLU A 14 20.21 -7.56 -3.87
C GLU A 14 20.50 -7.01 -5.29
N ARG A 15 21.24 -7.78 -6.10
CA ARG A 15 21.45 -7.48 -7.52
C ARG A 15 20.17 -7.77 -8.30
N LEU A 16 19.17 -6.89 -8.15
CA LEU A 16 17.96 -6.92 -8.96
C LEU A 16 18.25 -6.44 -10.38
N SER A 17 17.69 -7.13 -11.38
CA SER A 17 17.63 -6.63 -12.75
C SER A 17 16.87 -5.30 -12.81
N PRO A 18 17.13 -4.43 -13.80
CA PRO A 18 16.37 -3.19 -13.98
C PRO A 18 14.85 -3.42 -14.04
N GLU A 19 14.42 -4.48 -14.73
CA GLU A 19 13.02 -4.88 -14.85
C GLU A 19 12.40 -5.26 -13.50
N ALA A 20 13.10 -6.08 -12.69
CA ALA A 20 12.62 -6.47 -11.38
C ALA A 20 12.49 -5.27 -10.41
N ARG A 21 13.41 -4.29 -10.53
CA ARG A 21 13.34 -3.04 -9.75
C ARG A 21 12.11 -2.23 -10.15
N GLU A 22 11.89 -2.09 -11.45
CA GLU A 22 10.76 -1.34 -11.98
C GLU A 22 9.43 -1.99 -11.61
N LEU A 23 9.32 -3.31 -11.70
CA LEU A 23 8.12 -4.05 -11.31
C LEU A 23 7.78 -3.84 -9.83
N ARG A 24 8.76 -3.98 -8.93
CA ARG A 24 8.55 -3.74 -7.48
C ARG A 24 8.15 -2.28 -7.19
N ARG A 25 8.77 -1.32 -7.87
CA ARG A 25 8.45 0.11 -7.76
C ARG A 25 7.02 0.38 -8.22
N HIS A 26 6.66 -0.12 -9.39
CA HIS A 26 5.32 0.04 -9.95
C HIS A 26 4.27 -0.54 -9.00
N TRP A 27 4.51 -1.72 -8.45
CA TRP A 27 3.60 -2.35 -7.51
C TRP A 27 3.35 -1.52 -6.24
N LEU A 28 4.41 -0.97 -5.65
CA LEU A 28 4.32 -0.07 -4.49
C LEU A 28 3.45 1.15 -4.81
N VAL A 29 3.71 1.80 -5.95
CA VAL A 29 2.98 3.01 -6.37
C VAL A 29 1.51 2.68 -6.62
N THR A 30 1.22 1.58 -7.31
CA THR A 30 -0.14 1.16 -7.65
C THR A 30 -0.96 0.88 -6.40
N ILE A 31 -0.47 0.05 -5.46
CA ILE A 31 -1.21 -0.23 -4.21
C ILE A 31 -1.45 1.06 -3.44
N GLY A 32 -0.42 1.89 -3.29
CA GLY A 32 -0.53 3.14 -2.54
C GLY A 32 -1.58 4.06 -3.13
N SER A 33 -1.47 4.32 -4.42
CA SER A 33 -2.36 5.25 -5.13
C SER A 33 -3.81 4.74 -5.16
N THR A 34 -4.02 3.43 -5.32
CA THR A 34 -5.35 2.82 -5.30
C THR A 34 -6.00 2.90 -3.92
N ARG A 35 -5.26 2.64 -2.84
CA ARG A 35 -5.83 2.60 -1.49
C ARG A 35 -6.08 3.98 -0.90
N TRP A 36 -5.16 4.92 -1.10
CA TRP A 36 -5.11 6.20 -0.37
C TRP A 36 -5.04 7.43 -1.29
N GLY A 37 -5.08 7.26 -2.61
CA GLY A 37 -5.07 8.36 -3.56
C GLY A 37 -3.74 9.13 -3.58
N PRO A 38 -3.76 10.45 -3.90
CA PRO A 38 -2.54 11.24 -4.12
C PRO A 38 -1.59 11.33 -2.90
N SER A 39 -2.12 11.18 -1.68
CA SER A 39 -1.38 11.35 -0.43
C SER A 39 -0.97 10.00 0.20
N TRP A 40 -0.71 8.99 -0.63
CA TRP A 40 -0.53 7.61 -0.18
C TRP A 40 0.78 7.28 0.56
N GLN A 41 1.82 8.09 0.42
CA GLN A 41 3.16 7.72 0.92
C GLN A 41 3.23 7.62 2.45
N THR A 42 2.53 8.50 3.19
CA THR A 42 2.46 8.45 4.65
C THR A 42 1.70 7.21 5.14
N PRO A 43 0.45 6.95 4.73
CA PRO A 43 -0.26 5.77 5.19
C PRO A 43 0.37 4.46 4.70
N MET A 44 1.04 4.44 3.54
CA MET A 44 1.84 3.28 3.14
C MET A 44 3.02 3.03 4.09
N ALA A 45 3.69 4.08 4.57
CA ALA A 45 4.79 3.95 5.52
C ALA A 45 4.30 3.31 6.83
N GLU A 46 3.16 3.76 7.34
CA GLU A 46 2.49 3.19 8.51
C GLU A 46 2.06 1.73 8.28
N ALA A 47 1.43 1.44 7.14
CA ALA A 47 0.98 0.10 6.78
C ALA A 47 2.14 -0.89 6.64
N LEU A 48 3.22 -0.49 5.96
CA LEU A 48 4.44 -1.30 5.86
C LEU A 48 5.10 -1.50 7.22
N SER A 49 5.09 -0.46 8.07
CA SER A 49 5.66 -0.58 9.42
C SER A 49 4.92 -1.62 10.24
N LYS A 50 3.58 -1.54 10.24
CA LYS A 50 2.70 -2.51 10.89
C LYS A 50 2.89 -3.92 10.33
N ALA A 51 2.94 -4.08 9.01
CA ALA A 51 2.99 -5.38 8.36
C ALA A 51 4.35 -6.10 8.50
N SER A 52 5.43 -5.33 8.63
CA SER A 52 6.81 -5.82 8.76
C SER A 52 7.32 -5.88 10.20
N GLY A 53 6.68 -5.16 11.14
CA GLY A 53 7.16 -4.98 12.50
C GLY A 53 8.40 -4.09 12.60
N ARG A 54 8.74 -3.36 11.53
CA ARG A 54 9.92 -2.47 11.44
C ARG A 54 9.47 -1.04 11.23
N GLU A 55 10.19 -0.07 11.74
CA GLU A 55 9.90 1.32 11.43
C GLU A 55 10.25 1.63 9.97
N VAL A 56 9.26 2.11 9.21
CA VAL A 56 9.42 2.56 7.83
C VAL A 56 9.06 4.04 7.76
N PRO A 57 10.03 4.94 7.61
CA PRO A 57 9.74 6.37 7.56
C PRO A 57 9.26 6.77 6.16
N ARG A 58 8.33 7.75 6.07
CA ARG A 58 7.80 8.26 4.79
C ARG A 58 8.89 8.63 3.75
N PRO A 59 10.01 9.30 4.11
CA PRO A 59 11.09 9.56 3.14
C PRO A 59 11.64 8.30 2.46
N ARG A 60 11.67 7.17 3.17
CA ARG A 60 12.11 5.88 2.61
C ARG A 60 11.15 5.37 1.54
N VAL A 61 9.85 5.43 1.81
CA VAL A 61 8.81 5.09 0.83
C VAL A 61 8.92 5.96 -0.43
N ASN A 62 9.18 7.27 -0.25
CA ASN A 62 9.39 8.19 -1.37
C ASN A 62 10.63 7.82 -2.21
N GLN A 63 11.74 7.43 -1.57
CA GLN A 63 12.94 6.98 -2.28
C GLN A 63 12.68 5.71 -3.10
N TRP A 64 11.91 4.76 -2.57
CA TRP A 64 11.49 3.57 -3.30
C TRP A 64 10.57 3.91 -4.48
N ALA A 65 9.57 4.76 -4.27
CA ALA A 65 8.62 5.19 -5.30
C ALA A 65 9.30 5.90 -6.49
N LYS A 66 10.32 6.72 -6.19
CA LYS A 66 11.14 7.42 -7.19
C LYS A 66 12.22 6.54 -7.82
N GLY A 67 12.41 5.30 -7.35
CA GLY A 67 13.47 4.41 -7.84
C GLY A 67 14.89 4.82 -7.41
N VAL A 68 15.03 5.78 -6.49
CA VAL A 68 16.33 6.23 -5.95
C VAL A 68 16.99 5.09 -5.16
N LYS A 69 16.18 4.31 -4.46
CA LYS A 69 16.59 3.09 -3.76
C LYS A 69 15.71 1.93 -4.23
N PRO A 70 16.26 0.72 -4.43
CA PRO A 70 15.43 -0.45 -4.71
C PRO A 70 14.55 -0.78 -3.50
N LEU A 71 13.34 -1.28 -3.77
CA LEU A 71 12.46 -1.82 -2.73
C LEU A 71 13.04 -3.17 -2.25
N PRO A 72 13.41 -3.30 -0.97
CA PRO A 72 14.02 -4.54 -0.47
C PRO A 72 12.99 -5.67 -0.41
N ALA A 73 13.47 -6.92 -0.45
CA ALA A 73 12.62 -8.10 -0.44
C ALA A 73 11.66 -8.16 0.76
N TRP A 74 12.12 -7.78 1.96
CA TRP A 74 11.25 -7.77 3.16
C TRP A 74 10.08 -6.79 3.02
N ALA A 75 10.30 -5.63 2.38
CA ALA A 75 9.25 -4.63 2.15
C ALA A 75 8.29 -5.10 1.06
N THR A 76 8.79 -5.88 0.09
CA THR A 76 7.97 -6.53 -0.94
C THR A 76 7.03 -7.58 -0.31
N LEU A 77 7.52 -8.37 0.66
CA LEU A 77 6.68 -9.31 1.42
C LEU A 77 5.65 -8.59 2.30
N ALA A 78 6.02 -7.48 2.95
CA ALA A 78 5.09 -6.65 3.71
C ALA A 78 4.02 -6.04 2.81
N LEU A 79 4.42 -5.58 1.61
CA LEU A 79 3.53 -5.03 0.60
C LEU A 79 2.49 -6.05 0.13
N SER A 80 2.83 -7.34 0.02
CA SER A 80 1.85 -8.42 -0.26
C SER A 80 0.73 -8.46 0.77
N LYS A 81 1.05 -8.28 2.06
CA LYS A 81 0.05 -8.28 3.14
C LYS A 81 -0.87 -7.07 3.02
N VAL A 82 -0.29 -5.89 2.79
CA VAL A 82 -1.04 -4.64 2.56
C VAL A 82 -1.97 -4.76 1.34
N ALA A 83 -1.51 -5.41 0.26
CA ALA A 83 -2.33 -5.69 -0.92
C ALA A 83 -3.53 -6.59 -0.58
N GLY A 84 -3.33 -7.60 0.26
CA GLY A 84 -4.41 -8.47 0.75
C GLY A 84 -5.44 -7.70 1.57
N GLU A 85 -5.01 -6.80 2.45
CA GLU A 85 -5.92 -5.93 3.21
C GLU A 85 -6.71 -4.98 2.30
N LEU A 86 -6.07 -4.42 1.27
CA LEU A 86 -6.74 -3.60 0.26
C LEU A 86 -7.80 -4.42 -0.50
N ALA A 87 -7.50 -5.65 -0.90
CA ALA A 87 -8.44 -6.52 -1.60
C ALA A 87 -9.66 -6.87 -0.73
N ALA A 88 -9.45 -7.17 0.56
CA ALA A 88 -10.52 -7.42 1.51
C ALA A 88 -11.41 -6.18 1.67
N TRP A 89 -10.81 -5.01 1.88
CA TRP A 89 -11.54 -3.74 1.96
C TRP A 89 -12.35 -3.46 0.68
N ALA A 90 -11.75 -3.65 -0.50
CA ALA A 90 -12.43 -3.39 -1.77
C ALA A 90 -13.67 -4.28 -1.96
N LYS A 91 -13.58 -5.54 -1.51
CA LYS A 91 -14.72 -6.47 -1.51
C LYS A 91 -15.85 -5.96 -0.60
N GLU A 92 -15.52 -5.57 0.63
CA GLU A 92 -16.51 -5.04 1.59
C GLU A 92 -17.20 -3.78 1.07
N GLU A 93 -16.45 -2.87 0.43
CA GLU A 93 -17.02 -1.64 -0.16
C GLU A 93 -17.92 -1.95 -1.35
N ALA A 94 -17.56 -2.91 -2.21
CA ALA A 94 -18.42 -3.34 -3.31
C ALA A 94 -19.74 -3.93 -2.78
N GLU A 95 -19.70 -4.73 -1.72
CA GLU A 95 -20.90 -5.27 -1.08
C GLU A 95 -21.77 -4.18 -0.45
N LYS A 96 -21.17 -3.15 0.16
CA LYS A 96 -21.90 -1.98 0.68
C LYS A 96 -22.57 -1.20 -0.45
N ALA A 97 -21.85 -0.93 -1.53
CA ALA A 97 -22.38 -0.20 -2.68
C ALA A 97 -23.61 -0.90 -3.27
N GLY A 98 -23.56 -2.24 -3.44
CA GLY A 98 -24.70 -3.01 -3.94
C GLY A 98 -25.89 -3.11 -2.95
N ARG A 99 -25.70 -2.77 -1.66
CA ARG A 99 -26.80 -2.59 -0.71
C ARG A 99 -27.44 -1.21 -0.84
N TYR A 100 -26.63 -0.16 -0.96
CA TYR A 100 -27.13 1.19 -1.18
C TYR A 100 -27.92 1.30 -2.49
N GLU A 101 -27.43 0.68 -3.57
CA GLU A 101 -28.15 0.62 -4.84
C GLU A 101 -29.55 0.02 -4.67
N ARG A 102 -29.67 -1.13 -3.98
CA ARG A 102 -30.96 -1.77 -3.71
C ARG A 102 -31.88 -0.88 -2.88
N GLN A 103 -31.37 -0.25 -1.82
CA GLN A 103 -32.16 0.65 -1.00
C GLN A 103 -32.68 1.85 -1.81
N ILE A 104 -31.83 2.46 -2.64
CA ILE A 104 -32.24 3.57 -3.51
C ILE A 104 -33.34 3.14 -4.48
N LEU A 105 -33.22 1.95 -5.08
CA LEU A 105 -34.23 1.43 -6.00
C LEU A 105 -35.57 1.14 -5.29
N ASP A 106 -35.55 0.63 -4.06
CA ASP A 106 -36.75 0.40 -3.26
C ASP A 106 -37.46 1.70 -2.86
N GLU A 107 -36.68 2.74 -2.51
CA GLU A 107 -37.20 4.09 -2.20
C GLU A 107 -37.82 4.76 -3.44
N LEU A 108 -37.16 4.65 -4.60
CA LEU A 108 -37.67 5.19 -5.86
C LEU A 108 -38.89 4.42 -6.39
N GLY A 109 -38.92 3.09 -6.22
CA GLY A 109 -40.05 2.23 -6.58
C GLY A 109 -41.27 2.37 -5.64
N SER A 110 -41.06 2.88 -4.43
CA SER A 110 -42.13 3.15 -3.45
C SER A 110 -42.68 4.58 -3.50
N THR A 111 -42.22 5.42 -4.42
CA THR A 111 -42.78 6.77 -4.58
C THR A 111 -44.17 6.66 -5.22
N PRO A 112 -45.27 6.91 -4.48
CA PRO A 112 -46.58 6.95 -5.12
C PRO A 112 -46.62 8.18 -6.04
N LEU A 113 -46.92 7.96 -7.31
CA LEU A 113 -47.34 9.01 -8.24
C LEU A 113 -48.70 9.52 -7.75
N GLY A 114 -48.67 10.41 -6.75
CA GLY A 114 -49.82 11.18 -6.30
C GLY A 114 -50.06 12.39 -7.20
#